data_AF-A0A382B027-F1
#
_entry.id   AF-A0A382B027-F1
#
_cell.length_a   1.000
_cell.length_b   1.000
_cell.length_c   1.000
_cell.angle_alpha   90.00
_cell.angle_beta   90.00
_cell.angle_gamma   90.00
#
_symmetry.space_group_name_H-M   'P 1'
#
loop_
_entity.id
_entity.type
_entity.pdbx_description
1 polymer ?
#
loop_
_entity_poly.entity_id
_entity_poly.type
_entity_poly.pdbx_seq_one_letter_code
_entity_poly.pdbx_strand_id
1 'polypeptide(L)'
;MIVAPKRLNFRMSIPSDFRKDWNLFNKRCKIEGMTPANLLQDLIEEYLEEFREEMEKAENELNEVAGPLRDEPPKKVKIRKQKKKSFLARKATIKVSEEPEEPEDADLNIQDTPKFKFLELVRDLDIGSGIPPDELIARAGDEGIPNPRLQMNKMIRRGILYVHLGR
;
A
#
# COMPACT_ATOMS: atom_id res chain seq x y z
N MET A 1 26.10 -26.59 18.92
CA MET A 1 25.79 -25.17 18.65
C MET A 1 26.82 -24.64 17.68
N ILE A 2 26.42 -24.21 16.48
CA ILE A 2 27.33 -23.63 15.50
C ILE A 2 27.50 -22.16 15.88
N VAL A 3 28.60 -21.82 16.54
CA VAL A 3 28.94 -20.43 16.88
C VAL A 3 29.49 -19.80 15.61
N ALA A 4 28.82 -18.77 15.10
CA ALA A 4 29.33 -18.01 13.96
C ALA A 4 30.71 -17.43 14.30
N PRO A 5 31.69 -17.52 13.40
CA PRO A 5 33.03 -17.00 13.66
C PRO A 5 32.97 -15.48 13.87
N LYS A 6 33.71 -14.99 14.88
CA LYS A 6 33.72 -13.59 15.33
C LYS A 6 34.16 -12.58 14.25
N ARG A 7 34.76 -13.04 13.15
CA ARG A 7 35.19 -12.23 12.00
C ARG A 7 34.87 -13.01 10.72
N LEU A 8 33.72 -12.73 10.12
CA LEU A 8 33.34 -13.30 8.83
C LEU A 8 33.83 -12.36 7.72
N ASN A 9 34.69 -12.85 6.82
CA ASN A 9 35.12 -12.07 5.67
C ASN A 9 34.09 -12.22 4.55
N PHE A 10 33.24 -11.21 4.36
CA PHE A 10 32.30 -11.17 3.25
C PHE A 10 33.00 -10.65 2.00
N ARG A 11 32.94 -11.44 0.91
CA ARG A 11 33.39 -10.99 -0.40
C ARG A 11 32.18 -10.47 -1.17
N MET A 12 31.91 -9.18 -1.02
CA MET A 12 30.83 -8.49 -1.73
C MET A 12 31.30 -8.13 -3.15
N SER A 13 30.59 -8.58 -4.18
CA SER A 13 30.77 -8.07 -5.54
C SER A 13 29.99 -6.79 -5.70
N ILE A 14 30.68 -5.68 -5.97
CA ILE A 14 30.05 -4.38 -6.19
C ILE A 14 29.61 -4.28 -7.66
N PRO A 15 28.33 -3.98 -7.94
CA PRO A 15 27.86 -3.80 -9.32
C PRO A 15 28.61 -2.67 -10.03
N SER A 16 28.68 -2.73 -11.36
CA SER A 16 29.41 -1.74 -12.18
C SER A 16 28.96 -0.31 -11.93
N ASP A 17 27.68 -0.13 -11.67
CA ASP A 17 27.03 1.18 -11.57
C ASP A 17 27.48 1.94 -10.31
N PHE A 18 27.69 1.20 -9.22
CA PHE A 18 28.14 1.74 -7.93
C PHE A 18 29.65 1.83 -7.79
N ARG A 19 30.41 1.47 -8.84
CA ARG A 19 31.89 1.45 -8.76
C ARG A 19 32.48 2.84 -8.57
N LYS A 20 31.83 3.88 -9.09
CA LYS A 20 32.21 5.29 -8.87
C LYS A 20 32.01 5.69 -7.40
N ASP A 21 30.86 5.36 -6.84
CA ASP A 21 30.52 5.67 -5.45
C ASP A 21 31.43 4.92 -4.48
N TRP A 22 31.73 3.65 -4.79
CA TRP A 22 32.69 2.87 -4.02
C TRP A 22 34.10 3.47 -4.03
N ASN A 23 34.54 4.03 -5.17
CA ASN A 23 35.82 4.71 -5.24
C ASN A 23 35.84 6.01 -4.41
N LEU A 24 34.73 6.75 -4.37
CA LEU A 24 34.58 7.93 -3.51
C LEU A 24 34.59 7.52 -2.03
N PHE A 25 33.85 6.48 -1.68
CA PHE A 25 33.82 5.92 -0.33
C PHE A 25 35.22 5.51 0.14
N ASN A 26 35.98 4.79 -0.70
CA ASN A 26 37.37 4.43 -0.38
C ASN A 26 38.29 5.64 -0.21
N LYS A 27 38.09 6.72 -0.98
CA LYS A 27 38.85 7.97 -0.78
C LYS A 27 38.52 8.60 0.57
N ARG A 28 37.24 8.62 0.95
CA ARG A 28 36.77 9.13 2.24
C ARG A 28 37.34 8.32 3.41
N CYS A 29 37.32 6.99 3.32
CA CYS A 29 37.94 6.10 4.30
C CYS A 29 39.43 6.43 4.53
N LYS A 30 40.16 6.72 3.46
CA LYS A 30 41.59 7.10 3.54
C LYS A 30 41.80 8.45 4.22
N ILE A 31 40.90 9.41 4.03
CA ILE A 31 40.97 10.73 4.67
C ILE A 31 40.68 10.60 6.17
N GLU A 32 39.68 9.81 6.53
CA GLU A 32 39.27 9.58 7.91
C GLU A 32 40.20 8.58 8.66
N GLY A 33 41.16 7.97 7.96
CA GLY A 33 42.11 7.02 8.54
C GLY A 33 41.48 5.68 8.95
N MET A 34 40.25 5.41 8.52
CA MET A 34 39.48 4.24 8.90
C MET A 34 39.50 3.16 7.81
N THR A 35 39.31 1.91 8.23
CA THR A 35 39.11 0.83 7.25
C THR A 35 37.69 0.96 6.66
N PRO A 36 37.49 0.64 5.37
CA PRO A 36 36.16 0.71 4.75
C PRO A 36 35.09 -0.13 5.47
N ALA A 37 35.51 -1.22 6.12
CA ALA A 37 34.60 -2.06 6.89
C ALA A 37 34.09 -1.35 8.16
N ASN A 38 34.96 -0.61 8.86
CA ASN A 38 34.56 0.13 10.05
C ASN A 38 33.63 1.28 9.69
N LEU A 39 33.98 2.06 8.64
CA LEU A 39 33.11 3.16 8.20
C LEU A 39 31.74 2.66 7.73
N LEU A 40 31.69 1.50 7.05
CA LEU A 40 30.42 0.86 6.69
C LEU A 40 29.64 0.40 7.92
N GLN A 41 30.33 -0.11 8.94
CA GLN A 41 29.69 -0.54 10.17
C GLN A 41 29.03 0.63 10.87
N ASP A 42 29.74 1.75 11.03
CA ASP A 42 29.21 2.96 11.67
C ASP A 42 27.99 3.50 10.91
N LEU A 43 28.07 3.53 9.57
CA LEU A 43 26.95 3.96 8.71
C LEU A 43 25.71 3.05 8.82
N ILE A 44 25.93 1.75 8.93
CA ILE A 44 24.83 0.78 9.10
C ILE A 44 24.23 0.88 10.49
N GLU A 45 25.06 1.09 11.52
CA GLU A 45 24.60 1.24 12.90
C GLU A 45 23.74 2.50 13.05
N GLU A 46 24.20 3.64 12.50
CA GLU A 46 23.45 4.90 12.44
C GLU A 46 22.10 4.71 11.72
N TYR A 47 22.11 4.08 10.54
CA TYR A 47 20.87 3.78 9.79
C TYR A 47 19.91 2.86 10.54
N LEU A 48 20.42 1.84 11.24
CA LEU A 48 19.59 0.91 11.99
C LEU A 48 19.03 1.54 13.27
N GLU A 49 19.77 2.45 13.90
CA GLU A 49 19.30 3.20 15.06
C GLU A 49 18.17 4.15 14.65
N GLU A 50 18.35 4.93 13.58
CA GLU A 50 17.31 5.79 13.02
C GLU A 50 16.06 4.98 12.61
N PHE A 51 16.25 3.86 11.91
CA PHE A 51 15.14 3.01 11.50
C PHE A 51 14.40 2.37 12.69
N ARG A 52 15.11 2.03 13.78
CA ARG A 52 14.48 1.54 15.01
C ARG A 52 13.68 2.62 15.71
N GLU A 53 14.21 3.84 15.80
CA GLU A 53 13.46 4.96 16.35
C GLU A 53 12.20 5.27 15.54
N GLU A 54 12.26 5.19 14.21
CA GLU A 54 11.09 5.33 13.35
C GLU A 54 10.06 4.22 13.60
N MET A 55 10.52 2.97 13.76
CA MET A 55 9.65 1.84 14.10
C MET A 55 9.03 1.97 15.49
N GLU A 56 9.79 2.43 16.49
CA GLU A 56 9.28 2.68 17.84
C GLU A 56 8.27 3.83 17.85
N LYS A 57 8.52 4.91 17.09
CA LYS A 57 7.54 5.99 16.88
C LYS A 57 6.27 5.46 16.22
N ALA A 58 6.39 4.65 15.18
CA ALA A 58 5.23 4.04 14.51
C ALA A 58 4.48 3.05 15.41
N GLU A 59 5.17 2.30 16.27
CA GLU A 59 4.55 1.39 17.24
C GLU A 59 3.83 2.16 18.35
N ASN A 60 4.40 3.26 18.83
CA ASN A 60 3.77 4.17 19.78
C ASN A 60 2.51 4.82 19.18
N GLU A 61 2.58 5.31 17.94
CA GLU A 61 1.41 5.83 17.22
C GLU A 61 0.32 4.76 17.02
N LEU A 62 0.70 3.52 16.69
CA LEU A 62 -0.23 2.40 16.58
C LEU A 62 -0.87 2.03 17.92
N ASN A 63 -0.12 2.07 19.02
CA ASN A 63 -0.65 1.79 20.36
C ASN A 63 -1.53 2.94 20.88
N GLU A 64 -1.27 4.20 20.52
CA GLU A 64 -2.16 5.32 20.82
C GLU A 64 -3.49 5.22 20.05
N VAL A 65 -3.44 4.81 18.78
CA VAL A 65 -4.63 4.64 17.94
C VAL A 65 -5.44 3.38 18.29
N ALA A 66 -4.78 2.29 18.70
CA ALA A 66 -5.42 0.98 18.93
C ALA A 66 -5.50 0.54 20.40
N GLY A 67 -5.01 1.34 21.35
CA GLY A 67 -4.81 0.99 22.76
C GLY A 67 -6.01 0.32 23.45
N PRO A 68 -7.26 0.80 23.28
CA PRO A 68 -8.40 0.15 23.93
C PRO A 68 -8.79 -1.23 23.36
N LEU A 69 -8.36 -1.58 22.15
CA LEU A 69 -8.84 -2.77 21.43
C LEU A 69 -7.89 -3.98 21.51
N ARG A 70 -6.61 -3.76 21.84
CA ARG A 70 -5.59 -4.82 21.93
C ARG A 70 -5.53 -5.49 23.31
N ASP A 71 -5.77 -4.75 24.39
CA ASP A 71 -5.60 -5.26 25.77
C ASP A 71 -6.87 -5.90 26.36
N GLU A 72 -8.04 -5.76 25.72
CA GLU A 72 -9.23 -6.48 26.16
C GLU A 72 -9.15 -7.96 25.75
N PRO A 73 -9.09 -8.92 26.69
CA PRO A 73 -9.18 -10.33 26.34
C PRO A 73 -10.54 -10.57 25.65
N PRO A 74 -10.58 -11.32 24.53
CA PRO A 74 -11.80 -11.51 23.77
C PRO A 74 -12.87 -12.11 24.68
N LYS A 75 -14.00 -11.39 24.85
CA LYS A 75 -15.15 -11.86 25.64
C LYS A 75 -15.62 -13.19 25.05
N LYS A 76 -15.39 -14.29 25.77
CA LYS A 76 -15.84 -15.63 25.39
C LYS A 76 -17.36 -15.71 25.46
N VAL A 77 -18.04 -15.34 24.38
CA VAL A 77 -19.49 -15.52 24.25
C VAL A 77 -19.77 -16.99 23.93
N LYS A 78 -20.39 -17.72 24.87
CA LYS A 78 -20.90 -19.06 24.62
C LYS A 78 -22.12 -18.97 23.71
N ILE A 79 -21.91 -19.05 22.41
CA ILE A 79 -23.01 -19.11 21.43
C ILE A 79 -23.66 -20.50 21.54
N ARG A 80 -24.86 -20.56 22.13
CA ARG A 80 -25.69 -21.77 22.14
C ARG A 80 -26.12 -22.06 20.70
N LYS A 81 -25.58 -23.12 20.09
CA LYS A 81 -26.00 -23.56 18.74
C LYS A 81 -27.49 -23.91 18.78
N GLN A 82 -28.32 -23.20 18.00
CA GLN A 82 -29.73 -23.54 17.86
C GLN A 82 -29.87 -24.89 17.14
N LYS A 83 -30.79 -25.74 17.61
CA LYS A 83 -31.06 -27.05 16.99
C LYS A 83 -31.57 -26.82 15.56
N LYS A 84 -30.92 -27.44 14.57
CA LYS A 84 -31.38 -27.41 13.17
C LYS A 84 -32.76 -28.08 13.12
N LYS A 85 -33.81 -27.33 12.77
CA LYS A 85 -35.10 -27.91 12.42
C LYS A 85 -34.89 -28.67 11.11
N SER A 86 -35.14 -29.97 11.11
CA SER A 86 -35.20 -30.74 9.88
C SER A 86 -36.35 -30.19 9.05
N PHE A 87 -36.03 -29.69 7.85
CA PHE A 87 -37.03 -29.28 6.88
C PHE A 87 -37.75 -30.54 6.42
N LEU A 88 -38.93 -30.81 6.99
CA LEU A 88 -39.90 -31.66 6.33
C LEU A 88 -40.33 -30.87 5.09
N ALA A 89 -39.88 -31.32 3.91
CA ALA A 89 -40.08 -30.65 2.64
C ALA A 89 -41.57 -30.58 2.30
N ARG A 90 -42.27 -29.56 2.81
CA ARG A 90 -43.55 -29.14 2.26
C ARG A 90 -43.25 -28.42 0.96
N LYS A 91 -43.67 -29.02 -0.16
CA LYS A 91 -43.61 -28.42 -1.49
C LYS A 91 -44.38 -27.10 -1.45
N ALA A 92 -43.65 -25.98 -1.42
CA ALA A 92 -44.21 -24.66 -1.60
C ALA A 92 -44.23 -24.37 -3.10
N THR A 93 -45.41 -24.15 -3.66
CA THR A 93 -45.58 -23.58 -4.99
C THR A 93 -45.18 -22.11 -4.93
N ILE A 94 -43.99 -21.79 -5.43
CA ILE A 94 -43.50 -20.42 -5.56
C ILE A 94 -44.31 -19.76 -6.68
N LYS A 95 -45.18 -18.81 -6.33
CA LYS A 95 -45.68 -17.82 -7.29
C LYS A 95 -44.61 -16.74 -7.36
N VAL A 96 -43.99 -16.61 -8.53
CA VAL A 96 -43.04 -15.54 -8.84
C VAL A 96 -43.83 -14.22 -8.82
N SER A 97 -43.61 -13.41 -7.80
CA SER A 97 -43.98 -11.99 -7.82
C SER A 97 -42.87 -11.25 -8.56
N GLU A 98 -43.26 -10.41 -9.52
CA GLU A 98 -42.44 -9.47 -10.28
C GLU A 98 -41.24 -8.96 -9.49
N GLU A 99 -40.08 -9.11 -10.12
CA GLU A 99 -38.81 -8.56 -9.69
C GLU A 99 -38.93 -7.02 -9.58
N PRO A 100 -38.33 -6.39 -8.56
CA PRO A 100 -38.12 -4.96 -8.61
C PRO A 100 -37.18 -4.69 -9.79
N GLU A 101 -37.62 -3.83 -10.70
CA GLU A 101 -36.88 -3.34 -11.87
C GLU A 101 -35.38 -3.32 -11.59
N GLU A 102 -34.66 -4.31 -12.13
CA GLU A 102 -33.26 -4.14 -12.46
C GLU A 102 -33.22 -2.88 -13.33
N PRO A 103 -32.45 -1.83 -12.98
CA PRO A 103 -32.32 -0.71 -13.90
C PRO A 103 -31.80 -1.33 -15.18
N GLU A 104 -32.61 -1.15 -16.22
CA GLU A 104 -32.43 -1.63 -17.58
C GLU A 104 -30.93 -1.68 -17.90
N ASP A 105 -30.48 -2.79 -18.47
CA ASP A 105 -29.18 -2.89 -19.14
C ASP A 105 -29.14 -1.84 -20.26
N ALA A 106 -28.96 -0.59 -19.88
CA ALA A 106 -28.88 0.56 -20.74
C ALA A 106 -27.49 0.50 -21.33
N ASP A 107 -27.30 -0.33 -22.36
CA ASP A 107 -26.18 -0.34 -23.30
C ASP A 107 -24.92 0.37 -22.76
N LEU A 108 -24.37 -0.13 -21.63
CA LEU A 108 -23.30 0.57 -20.94
C LEU A 108 -22.04 0.37 -21.78
N ASN A 109 -21.82 1.32 -22.69
CA ASN A 109 -20.65 1.35 -23.52
C ASN A 109 -19.42 1.33 -22.59
N ILE A 110 -18.36 0.60 -22.97
CA ILE A 110 -17.17 0.41 -22.12
C ILE A 110 -16.61 1.77 -21.64
N GLN A 111 -16.80 2.80 -22.46
CA GLN A 111 -16.43 4.20 -22.20
C GLN A 111 -17.15 4.84 -21.00
N ASP A 112 -18.37 4.41 -20.68
CA ASP A 112 -19.17 5.01 -19.60
C ASP A 112 -18.77 4.55 -18.20
N THR A 113 -17.86 3.58 -18.09
CA THR A 113 -17.43 3.11 -16.77
C THR A 113 -16.60 4.18 -16.04
N PRO A 114 -16.64 4.21 -14.70
CA PRO A 114 -15.90 5.17 -13.87
C PRO A 114 -14.38 5.17 -14.10
N LYS A 115 -13.83 4.12 -14.73
CA LYS A 115 -12.40 4.04 -15.05
C LYS A 115 -12.06 4.84 -16.30
N PHE A 116 -12.88 4.74 -17.34
CA PHE A 116 -12.59 5.39 -18.61
C PHE A 116 -12.89 6.89 -18.55
N LYS A 117 -14.00 7.30 -17.92
CA LYS A 117 -14.28 8.71 -17.61
C LYS A 117 -13.14 9.37 -16.82
N PHE A 118 -12.63 8.68 -15.80
CA PHE A 118 -11.50 9.17 -15.02
C PHE A 118 -10.19 9.27 -15.83
N LEU A 119 -9.99 8.38 -16.81
CA LEU A 119 -8.83 8.43 -17.71
C LEU A 119 -8.94 9.53 -18.77
N GLU A 120 -10.15 9.81 -19.24
CA GLU A 120 -10.43 10.94 -20.13
C GLU A 120 -10.14 12.26 -19.42
N LEU A 121 -10.62 12.42 -18.18
CA LEU A 121 -10.27 13.55 -17.31
C LEU A 121 -8.77 13.74 -17.14
N VAL A 122 -8.04 12.66 -16.87
CA VAL A 122 -6.57 12.71 -16.76
C VAL A 122 -5.96 13.19 -18.09
N ARG A 123 -6.45 12.73 -19.24
CA ARG A 123 -5.90 13.17 -20.54
C ARG A 123 -6.19 14.64 -20.84
N ASP A 124 -7.35 15.13 -20.44
CA ASP A 124 -7.75 16.52 -20.67
C ASP A 124 -7.00 17.50 -19.75
N LEU A 125 -6.65 17.04 -18.54
CA LEU A 125 -5.90 17.81 -17.55
C LEU A 125 -4.38 17.70 -17.74
N ASP A 126 -3.88 16.63 -18.35
CA ASP A 126 -2.44 16.41 -18.49
C ASP A 126 -1.86 17.22 -19.66
N ILE A 127 -1.24 18.35 -19.32
CA ILE A 127 -0.52 19.23 -20.26
C ILE A 127 0.93 18.70 -20.48
N GLY A 128 1.20 17.43 -20.14
CA GLY A 128 2.52 16.78 -20.22
C GLY A 128 3.43 17.08 -19.04
N SER A 129 2.86 17.67 -17.99
CA SER A 129 3.58 18.21 -16.83
C SER A 129 3.21 17.48 -15.53
N GLY A 130 2.26 16.55 -15.59
CA GLY A 130 1.60 15.98 -14.41
C GLY A 130 0.46 16.86 -13.92
N ILE A 131 -0.42 16.24 -13.12
CA ILE A 131 -1.65 16.85 -12.61
C ILE A 131 -1.63 16.75 -11.08
N PRO A 132 -1.92 17.84 -10.35
CA PRO A 132 -2.04 17.77 -8.90
C PRO A 132 -3.25 16.89 -8.52
N PRO A 133 -3.10 15.98 -7.55
CA PRO A 133 -4.12 14.99 -7.21
C PRO A 133 -5.43 15.62 -6.70
N ASP A 134 -5.35 16.76 -6.02
CA ASP A 134 -6.53 17.42 -5.46
C ASP A 134 -7.43 18.03 -6.54
N GLU A 135 -6.85 18.63 -7.59
CA GLU A 135 -7.62 19.17 -8.72
C GLU A 135 -8.31 18.05 -9.52
N LEU A 136 -7.61 16.93 -9.71
CA LEU A 136 -8.14 15.75 -10.36
C LEU A 136 -9.35 15.19 -9.59
N ILE A 137 -9.25 15.12 -8.26
CA ILE A 137 -10.34 14.64 -7.40
C ILE A 137 -11.55 15.57 -7.45
N ALA A 138 -11.33 16.89 -7.39
CA ALA A 138 -12.39 17.89 -7.45
C ALA A 138 -13.17 17.78 -8.77
N ARG A 139 -12.46 17.78 -9.90
CA ARG A 139 -13.08 17.71 -11.23
C ARG A 139 -13.78 16.38 -11.50
N ALA A 140 -13.22 15.28 -10.98
CA ALA A 140 -13.87 13.97 -11.03
C ALA A 140 -15.14 13.90 -10.15
N GLY A 141 -15.20 14.67 -9.07
CA GLY A 141 -16.42 14.84 -8.28
C GLY A 141 -17.51 15.58 -9.07
N ASP A 142 -17.13 16.65 -9.77
CA ASP A 142 -18.04 17.44 -10.61
C ASP A 142 -18.60 16.64 -11.80
N GLU A 143 -17.81 15.72 -12.36
CA GLU A 143 -18.26 14.79 -13.42
C GLU A 143 -19.10 13.61 -12.91
N GLY A 144 -19.39 13.55 -11.61
CA GLY A 144 -20.25 12.51 -11.03
C GLY A 144 -19.59 11.14 -10.95
N ILE A 145 -18.25 11.06 -10.95
CA ILE A 145 -17.54 9.80 -10.78
C ILE A 145 -17.69 9.32 -9.34
N PRO A 146 -18.20 8.09 -9.09
CA PRO A 146 -18.38 7.59 -7.74
C PRO A 146 -17.01 7.36 -7.06
N ASN A 147 -16.80 8.03 -5.91
CA ASN A 147 -15.61 7.90 -5.06
C ASN A 147 -14.27 8.11 -5.81
N PRO A 148 -14.00 9.34 -6.30
CA PRO A 148 -12.84 9.64 -7.17
C PRO A 148 -11.49 9.30 -6.52
N ARG A 149 -11.34 9.54 -5.21
CA ARG A 149 -10.12 9.22 -4.46
C ARG A 149 -9.82 7.71 -4.42
N LEU A 150 -10.85 6.88 -4.27
CA LEU A 150 -10.70 5.42 -4.28
C LEU A 150 -10.27 4.94 -5.67
N GLN A 151 -10.89 5.51 -6.71
CA GLN A 151 -10.58 5.18 -8.09
C GLN A 151 -9.15 5.56 -8.46
N MET A 152 -8.70 6.76 -8.08
CA MET A 152 -7.31 7.20 -8.22
C MET A 152 -6.31 6.23 -7.57
N ASN A 153 -6.52 5.89 -6.29
CA ASN A 153 -5.66 4.94 -5.56
C ASN A 153 -5.65 3.55 -6.20
N LYS A 154 -6.78 3.11 -6.76
CA LYS A 154 -6.90 1.84 -7.48
C LYS A 154 -6.07 1.87 -8.77
N MET A 155 -6.01 3.01 -9.46
CA MET A 155 -5.22 3.18 -10.68
C MET A 155 -3.73 3.28 -10.39
N ILE A 156 -3.33 3.98 -9.32
CA ILE A 156 -1.93 4.04 -8.86
C ILE A 156 -1.42 2.64 -8.51
N ARG A 157 -2.17 1.88 -7.70
CA ARG A 157 -1.81 0.49 -7.34
C ARG A 157 -1.67 -0.46 -8.53
N ARG A 158 -2.35 -0.15 -9.64
CA ARG A 158 -2.29 -0.94 -10.88
C ARG A 158 -1.20 -0.46 -11.83
N GLY A 159 -0.43 0.56 -11.47
CA GLY A 159 0.59 1.15 -12.33
C GLY A 159 0.03 1.85 -13.56
N ILE A 160 -1.22 2.31 -13.51
CA ILE A 160 -1.83 3.08 -14.61
C ILE A 160 -1.47 4.56 -14.44
N LEU A 161 -1.47 5.04 -13.20
CA LEU A 161 -1.04 6.39 -12.83
C LEU A 161 0.21 6.28 -11.96
N TYR A 162 1.10 7.26 -12.09
CA TYR A 162 2.33 7.35 -11.31
C TYR A 162 2.31 8.64 -10.50
N VAL A 163 2.84 8.56 -9.28
CA VAL A 163 3.02 9.71 -8.40
C VAL A 163 4.47 10.17 -8.51
N HIS A 164 4.70 11.44 -8.78
CA HIS A 164 6.04 12.03 -8.85
C HIS A 164 6.24 13.02 -7.71
N LEU A 165 7.26 12.77 -6.87
CA LEU A 165 7.64 13.69 -5.79
C LEU A 165 8.17 14.99 -6.39
N GLY A 166 7.29 15.98 -6.53
CA GLY A 166 7.58 17.27 -7.18
C GLY A 166 6.36 17.90 -7.84
N ARG A 167 5.29 17.12 -8.07
CA ARG A 167 3.94 17.56 -8.47
C ARG A 167 2.89 16.57 -8.00
#